data_AF-M0I982-F1
#
_entry.id   AF-M0I982-F1
#
_cell.length_a   1.000
_cell.length_b   1.000
_cell.length_c   1.000
_cell.angle_alpha   90.00
_cell.angle_beta   90.00
_cell.angle_gamma   90.00
#
_symmetry.space_group_name_H-M   'P 1'
#
loop_
_entity.id
_entity.type
_entity.pdbx_description
1 polymer ?
#
loop_
_entity_poly.entity_id
_entity_poly.type
_entity_poly.pdbx_seq_one_letter_code
_entity_poly.pdbx_strand_id
1 'polypeptide(L)'
;MSSQASEKSLEERLDLFMRRNFPQIEMHGGDAGIEAIDEETGEVWISLTGACSGCGISPMTIQALKSRMVAEFEEIDAVHASTGGFYDDEPGAGFEPDVSDAPF
;
A
#
# COMPACT_ATOMS: atom_id res chain seq x y z
N MET A 1 18.74 -27.71 11.09
CA MET A 1 17.52 -26.96 11.46
C MET A 1 18.01 -25.64 12.02
N SER A 2 18.14 -24.64 11.15
CA SER A 2 18.80 -23.38 11.50
C SER A 2 17.88 -22.53 12.35
N SER A 3 18.43 -22.07 13.48
CA SER A 3 17.80 -21.19 14.45
C SER A 3 17.53 -19.83 13.83
N GLN A 4 16.26 -19.43 13.66
CA GLN A 4 15.92 -18.05 13.30
C GLN A 4 14.50 -17.68 13.75
N ALA A 5 14.26 -17.77 15.06
CA ALA A 5 13.12 -17.12 15.70
C ALA A 5 13.47 -15.69 16.18
N SER A 6 14.68 -15.22 15.88
CA SER A 6 15.16 -13.88 16.23
C SER A 6 15.36 -13.11 14.93
N GLU A 7 14.64 -11.99 14.82
CA GLU A 7 14.86 -10.91 13.84
C GLU A 7 14.35 -11.22 12.42
N LYS A 8 13.01 -11.31 12.28
CA LYS A 8 12.37 -11.18 10.95
C LYS A 8 12.77 -9.83 10.36
N SER A 9 13.15 -9.79 9.08
CA SER A 9 13.50 -8.53 8.42
C SER A 9 12.31 -7.55 8.46
N LEU A 10 12.59 -6.25 8.31
CA LEU A 10 11.54 -5.24 8.21
C LEU A 10 10.54 -5.60 7.10
N GLU A 11 11.04 -6.06 5.95
CA GLU A 11 10.24 -6.56 4.83
C GLU A 11 9.29 -7.70 5.23
N GLU A 12 9.80 -8.74 5.92
CA GLU A 12 8.94 -9.84 6.39
C GLU A 12 7.90 -9.38 7.40
N ARG A 13 8.26 -8.43 8.27
CA ARG A 13 7.30 -7.88 9.24
C ARG A 13 6.21 -7.06 8.55
N LEU A 14 6.55 -6.30 7.51
CA LEU A 14 5.61 -5.52 6.72
C LEU A 14 4.67 -6.42 5.90
N ASP A 15 5.18 -7.46 5.24
CA ASP A 15 4.34 -8.45 4.54
C ASP A 15 3.33 -9.10 5.49
N LEU A 16 3.79 -9.54 6.67
CA LEU A 16 2.92 -10.11 7.69
C LEU A 16 1.88 -9.10 8.22
N PHE A 17 2.29 -7.85 8.40
CA PHE A 17 1.40 -6.79 8.82
C PHE A 17 0.29 -6.54 7.79
N MET A 18 0.65 -6.44 6.50
CA MET A 18 -0.32 -6.23 5.43
C MET A 18 -1.33 -7.37 5.35
N ARG A 19 -0.87 -8.63 5.35
CA ARG A 19 -1.74 -9.82 5.31
C ARG A 19 -2.67 -9.90 6.51
N ARG A 20 -2.20 -9.54 7.71
CA ARG A 20 -2.99 -9.65 8.95
C ARG A 20 -3.97 -8.51 9.14
N ASN A 21 -3.60 -7.28 8.77
CA ASN A 21 -4.40 -6.08 9.03
C ASN A 21 -5.27 -5.67 7.85
N PHE A 22 -4.93 -6.10 6.64
CA PHE A 22 -5.64 -5.78 5.41
C PHE A 22 -5.97 -7.02 4.57
N PRO A 23 -6.51 -8.11 5.15
CA PRO A 23 -6.88 -9.31 4.39
C PRO A 23 -7.98 -9.01 3.36
N GLN A 24 -8.67 -7.87 3.50
CA GLN A 24 -9.67 -7.38 2.55
C GLN A 24 -9.09 -7.06 1.16
N ILE A 25 -7.80 -6.73 1.07
CA ILE A 25 -7.13 -6.48 -0.22
C ILE A 25 -7.18 -7.76 -1.06
N GLU A 26 -6.67 -8.87 -0.50
CA GLU A 26 -6.69 -10.18 -1.16
C GLU A 26 -8.13 -10.70 -1.36
N MET A 27 -9.00 -10.54 -0.36
CA MET A 27 -10.39 -11.01 -0.43
C MET A 27 -11.20 -10.33 -1.54
N HIS A 28 -10.85 -9.08 -1.89
CA HIS A 28 -11.50 -8.36 -2.99
C HIS A 28 -10.84 -8.64 -4.34
N GLY A 29 -9.86 -9.54 -4.42
CA GLY A 29 -9.09 -9.86 -5.63
C GLY A 29 -7.97 -8.85 -5.94
N GLY A 30 -7.60 -8.05 -4.94
CA GLY A 30 -6.40 -7.23 -4.92
C GLY A 30 -5.16 -8.02 -4.50
N ASP A 31 -4.00 -7.40 -4.66
CA ASP A 31 -2.69 -7.84 -4.24
C ASP A 31 -1.95 -6.64 -3.62
N ALA A 32 -1.20 -6.88 -2.55
CA ALA A 32 -0.38 -5.86 -1.91
C ALA A 32 1.03 -6.39 -1.72
N GLY A 33 2.03 -5.67 -2.23
CA GLY A 33 3.43 -6.05 -2.18
C GLY A 33 4.33 -4.90 -1.75
N ILE A 34 5.46 -5.23 -1.13
CA ILE A 34 6.55 -4.29 -0.90
C ILE A 34 7.39 -4.19 -2.18
N GLU A 35 7.64 -2.98 -2.66
CA GLU A 35 8.49 -2.72 -3.83
C GLU A 35 9.90 -2.30 -3.44
N ALA A 36 10.03 -1.45 -2.42
CA ALA A 36 11.30 -0.98 -1.90
C ALA A 36 11.18 -0.53 -0.45
N ILE A 37 12.30 -0.59 0.27
CA ILE A 37 12.46 -0.10 1.64
C ILE A 37 13.77 0.68 1.69
N ASP A 38 13.72 1.91 2.20
CA ASP A 38 14.89 2.68 2.58
C ASP A 38 14.94 2.76 4.11
N GLU A 39 15.80 1.92 4.69
CA GLU A 39 15.99 1.85 6.14
C GLU A 39 16.77 3.06 6.70
N GLU A 40 17.46 3.83 5.85
CA GLU A 40 18.19 5.03 6.29
C GLU A 40 17.25 6.22 6.47
N THR A 41 16.26 6.36 5.58
CA THR A 41 15.27 7.45 5.61
C THR A 41 13.94 7.06 6.26
N GLY A 42 13.69 5.76 6.47
CA GLY A 42 12.43 5.26 7.01
C GLY A 42 11.29 5.26 5.98
N GLU A 43 11.61 5.23 4.69
CA GLU A 43 10.60 5.27 3.61
C GLU A 43 10.31 3.87 3.05
N VAL A 44 9.03 3.57 2.83
CA VAL A 44 8.59 2.29 2.25
C VAL A 44 7.71 2.52 1.04
N TRP A 45 8.01 1.83 -0.05
CA TRP A 45 7.20 1.82 -1.27
C TRP A 45 6.44 0.50 -1.38
N ILE A 46 5.13 0.61 -1.54
CA ILE A 46 4.22 -0.52 -1.70
C ILE A 46 3.44 -0.39 -2.99
N SER A 47 3.16 -1.54 -3.61
CA SER A 47 2.21 -1.65 -4.71
C SER A 47 0.92 -2.26 -4.21
N LEU A 48 -0.19 -1.68 -4.64
CA LEU A 48 -1.54 -2.17 -4.40
C LEU A 48 -2.17 -2.41 -5.78
N THR A 49 -2.25 -3.68 -6.18
CA THR A 49 -2.75 -4.11 -7.50
C THR A 49 -4.10 -4.82 -7.33
N GLY A 50 -4.91 -4.92 -8.39
CA GLY A 50 -5.94 -5.97 -8.49
C GLY A 50 -7.41 -5.59 -8.26
N ALA A 51 -8.22 -6.44 -8.89
CA ALA A 51 -9.67 -6.54 -9.09
C ALA A 51 -10.48 -5.35 -9.56
N CYS A 52 -10.24 -4.14 -9.09
CA CYS A 52 -11.05 -3.03 -9.56
C CYS A 52 -10.41 -2.40 -10.79
N SER A 53 -10.51 -3.12 -11.91
CA SER A 53 -10.48 -2.54 -13.25
C SER A 53 -11.46 -1.35 -13.28
N GLY A 54 -10.96 -0.16 -12.97
CA GLY A 54 -11.75 1.09 -12.94
C GLY A 54 -12.26 1.59 -11.58
N CYS A 55 -12.09 0.87 -10.46
CA CYS A 55 -12.45 1.38 -9.12
C CYS A 55 -11.21 1.41 -8.22
N GLY A 56 -10.34 2.40 -8.44
CA GLY A 56 -9.15 2.61 -7.61
C GLY A 56 -9.49 2.47 -6.13
N ILE A 57 -8.63 1.77 -5.37
CA ILE A 57 -8.76 1.69 -3.91
C ILE A 57 -8.99 3.11 -3.42
N SER A 58 -10.04 3.31 -2.61
CA SER A 58 -10.40 4.65 -2.15
C SER A 58 -9.17 5.33 -1.54
N PRO A 59 -8.90 6.61 -1.87
CA PRO A 59 -7.79 7.36 -1.26
C PRO A 59 -7.82 7.31 0.27
N MET A 60 -9.01 7.24 0.87
CA MET A 60 -9.18 7.07 2.32
C MET A 60 -8.65 5.74 2.84
N THR A 61 -8.81 4.65 2.07
CA THR A 61 -8.27 3.33 2.41
C THR A 61 -6.75 3.33 2.30
N ILE A 62 -6.19 3.94 1.25
CA ILE A 62 -4.74 4.07 1.08
C ILE A 62 -4.16 4.87 2.24
N GLN A 63 -4.74 6.03 2.56
CA GLN A 63 -4.29 6.89 3.65
C GLN A 63 -4.40 6.19 5.02
N ALA A 64 -5.47 5.44 5.27
CA ALA A 64 -5.63 4.64 6.48
C ALA A 64 -4.56 3.55 6.58
N LEU A 65 -4.19 2.92 5.46
CA LEU A 65 -3.12 1.93 5.42
C LEU A 65 -1.76 2.56 5.73
N LYS A 66 -1.40 3.65 5.01
CA LYS A 66 -0.18 4.43 5.25
C LYS A 66 -0.05 4.83 6.73
N SER A 67 -1.10 5.42 7.29
CA SER A 67 -1.10 5.88 8.70
C SER A 67 -0.92 4.75 9.70
N ARG A 68 -1.53 3.58 9.44
CA ARG A 68 -1.39 2.42 10.34
C ARG A 68 -0.02 1.77 10.26
N MET A 69 0.63 1.80 9.09
CA MET A 69 2.00 1.31 8.94
C MET A 69 2.97 2.17 9.73
N VAL A 70 2.94 3.49 9.56
CA VAL A 70 3.78 4.43 10.32
C VAL A 70 3.51 4.33 11.83
N ALA A 71 2.26 4.07 12.24
CA ALA A 71 1.92 3.92 13.66
C ALA A 71 2.36 2.58 14.28
N GLU A 72 2.47 1.51 13.49
CA GLU A 72 2.88 0.19 13.98
C GLU A 72 4.40 0.02 13.99
N PHE A 73 5.09 0.69 13.06
CA PHE A 73 6.53 0.57 12.87
C PHE A 73 7.20 1.91 13.16
N GLU A 74 7.83 2.03 14.33
CA GLU A 74 8.59 3.24 14.73
C GLU A 74 9.78 3.54 13.81
N GLU A 75 10.19 2.55 13.01
CA GLU A 75 11.29 2.59 12.04
C GLU A 75 10.85 3.17 10.68
N ILE A 76 9.56 3.42 10.49
CA ILE A 76 8.98 3.91 9.23
C ILE A 76 8.44 5.31 9.45
N ASP A 77 8.97 6.27 8.71
CA ASP A 77 8.54 7.67 8.71
C ASP A 77 7.49 7.95 7.62
N ALA A 78 7.62 7.32 6.45
CA ALA A 78 6.71 7.54 5.32
C ALA A 78 6.40 6.26 4.53
N VAL A 79 5.17 6.18 3.99
CA VAL A 79 4.73 5.08 3.14
C VAL A 79 4.14 5.61 1.84
N HIS A 80 4.75 5.18 0.74
CA HIS A 80 4.39 5.50 -0.63
C HIS A 80 3.61 4.33 -1.23
N ALA A 81 2.38 4.57 -1.67
CA ALA A 81 1.54 3.54 -2.26
C ALA A 81 1.26 3.85 -3.73
N SER A 82 1.45 2.84 -4.58
CA SER A 82 1.10 2.89 -6.01
C SER A 82 -0.10 2.01 -6.31
N THR A 83 -1.09 2.53 -7.05
CA THR A 83 -2.25 1.76 -7.53
C THR A 83 -2.28 1.77 -9.07
N GLY A 84 -1.61 0.81 -9.70
CA GLY A 84 -1.61 0.69 -11.16
C GLY A 84 -0.72 1.69 -11.91
N GLY A 85 0.40 2.12 -11.31
CA GLY A 85 1.45 2.90 -11.98
C GLY A 85 1.50 4.39 -11.63
N PHE A 86 0.62 4.86 -10.74
CA PHE A 86 0.66 6.21 -10.20
C PHE A 86 0.86 6.14 -8.67
N TYR A 87 1.88 6.83 -8.17
CA TYR A 87 2.11 7.02 -6.74
C TYR A 87 1.25 8.17 -6.23
N ASP A 88 0.52 7.94 -5.14
CA ASP A 88 -0.47 8.85 -4.56
C ASP A 88 0.15 10.06 -3.82
N ASP A 89 1.41 10.42 -4.07
CA ASP A 89 2.14 11.48 -3.33
C ASP A 89 2.01 12.89 -3.94
N GLU A 90 1.07 13.12 -4.85
CA GLU A 90 0.83 14.47 -5.39
C GLU A 90 -0.39 15.16 -4.76
N PRO A 91 -0.21 16.20 -3.91
CA PRO A 91 -1.29 17.12 -3.55
C PRO A 91 -1.56 18.06 -4.73
N GLY A 92 -2.21 17.58 -5.81
CA GLY A 92 -2.58 18.48 -6.91
C GLY A 92 -3.02 17.92 -8.26
N ALA A 93 -3.01 16.62 -8.52
CA ALA A 93 -3.42 16.09 -9.84
C ALA A 93 -4.92 15.75 -9.84
N GLY A 94 -5.68 16.49 -10.67
CA GLY A 94 -7.13 16.47 -10.73
C GLY A 94 -7.72 15.09 -11.00
N PHE A 95 -8.68 14.72 -10.16
CA PHE A 95 -9.74 13.80 -10.54
C PHE A 95 -10.59 14.50 -11.61
N GLU A 96 -10.22 14.33 -12.88
CA GLU A 96 -11.16 14.46 -13.98
C GLU A 96 -11.90 13.11 -14.05
N PRO A 97 -13.14 12.99 -13.55
CA PRO A 97 -13.91 11.81 -13.91
C PRO A 97 -14.06 11.85 -15.43
N ASP A 98 -13.63 10.78 -16.10
CA ASP A 98 -13.90 10.55 -17.51
C ASP A 98 -15.43 10.47 -17.69
N VAL A 99 -16.06 11.62 -17.92
CA VAL A 99 -17.50 11.75 -18.20
C VAL A 99 -17.84 11.30 -19.63
N SER A 100 -16.95 10.55 -20.27
CA SER A 100 -17.12 10.05 -21.63
C SER A 100 -18.17 8.94 -21.74
N ASP A 101 -18.57 8.31 -20.61
CA ASP A 101 -19.52 7.20 -20.58
C ASP A 101 -20.85 7.53 -19.87
N ALA A 102 -21.25 8.80 -19.79
CA ALA A 102 -22.58 9.17 -19.30
C ALA A 102 -23.60 9.20 -20.46
N PRO A 103 -24.50 8.21 -20.61
CA PRO A 103 -25.57 8.28 -21.59
C PRO A 103 -26.63 9.28 -21.10
N PHE A 104 -26.95 10.26 -21.94
CA PHE A 104 -28.05 11.22 -21.77
C PHE A 104 -29.42 10.53 -21.79
#